data_AF-A0A8T5ZNB9-F1
#
_entry.id   AF-A0A8T5ZNB9-F1
#
_cell.length_a   1.000
_cell.length_b   1.000
_cell.length_c   1.000
_cell.angle_alpha   90.00
_cell.angle_beta   90.00
_cell.angle_gamma   90.00
#
_symmetry.space_group_name_H-M   'P 1'
#
loop_
_entity.id
_entity.type
_entity.pdbx_description
1 polymer ?
#
loop_
_entity_poly.entity_id
_entity_poly.type
_entity_poly.pdbx_seq_one_letter_code
_entity_poly.pdbx_strand_id
1 'polypeptide(L)'
;AIEENGGWVVGYENCTGAKATEQCVAETGDVYDALADKYLAIGCSCVSPNDQRLQMLSQMVEEYQVDGVVDVILQACHTYAVESLAIKRHVRQQHNIPYIAIETDYSTSDVGQLSTRVAAFIEML
;
A
#
# COMPACT_ATOMS: atom_id res chain seq x y z
N ALA A 1 13.82 7.17 7.53
CA ALA A 1 14.38 6.75 6.23
C ALA A 1 13.83 7.56 5.06
N ILE A 2 12.51 7.52 4.73
CA ILE A 2 11.98 8.27 3.56
C ILE A 2 12.16 9.78 3.75
N GLU A 3 11.62 10.34 4.83
CA GLU A 3 11.66 11.80 5.10
C GLU A 3 13.07 12.32 5.37
N GLU A 4 13.94 11.50 5.96
CA GLU A 4 15.35 11.82 6.21
C GLU A 4 16.16 11.95 4.91
N ASN A 5 15.70 11.33 3.82
CA ASN A 5 16.32 11.42 2.50
C ASN A 5 15.55 12.37 1.56
N GLY A 6 14.71 13.26 2.10
CA GLY A 6 14.04 14.33 1.35
C GLY A 6 12.75 13.95 0.64
N GLY A 7 12.25 12.72 0.82
CA GLY A 7 10.92 12.31 0.38
C GLY A 7 9.82 12.74 1.36
N TRP A 8 8.55 12.67 0.93
CA TRP A 8 7.41 12.85 1.83
C TRP A 8 6.42 11.70 1.65
N VAL A 9 5.91 11.17 2.75
CA VAL A 9 4.87 10.12 2.68
C VAL A 9 3.51 10.79 2.53
N VAL A 10 2.93 10.72 1.33
CA VAL A 10 1.65 11.37 1.01
C VAL A 10 0.42 10.50 1.32
N GLY A 11 0.59 9.19 1.53
CA GLY A 11 -0.51 8.29 1.85
C GLY A 11 -0.06 6.90 2.28
N TYR A 12 -0.93 6.21 3.04
CA TYR A 12 -0.72 4.85 3.51
C TYR A 12 -1.84 3.93 3.03
N GLU A 13 -1.52 3.03 2.09
CA GLU A 13 -2.43 1.97 1.64
C GLU A 13 -2.33 0.76 2.57
N ASN A 14 -2.70 0.90 3.85
CA ASN A 14 -2.63 -0.19 4.82
C ASN A 14 -3.82 -0.20 5.79
N CYS A 15 -3.88 -1.22 6.65
CA CYS A 15 -4.98 -1.43 7.59
C CYS A 15 -5.14 -0.35 8.67
N THR A 16 -4.17 0.56 8.81
CA THR A 16 -4.22 1.70 9.73
C THR A 16 -4.36 3.04 9.00
N GLY A 17 -4.40 3.02 7.67
CA GLY A 17 -4.56 4.17 6.79
C GLY A 17 -5.79 4.00 5.90
N ALA A 18 -5.61 4.17 4.59
CA ALA A 18 -6.70 4.26 3.63
C ALA A 18 -7.71 3.10 3.70
N LYS A 19 -7.24 1.86 3.88
CA LYS A 19 -8.12 0.68 3.97
C LYS A 19 -9.16 0.77 5.08
N ALA A 20 -8.82 1.42 6.19
CA ALA A 20 -9.71 1.51 7.34
C ALA A 20 -10.72 2.65 7.21
N THR A 21 -10.38 3.71 6.49
CA THR A 21 -11.05 5.01 6.61
C THR A 21 -11.60 5.59 5.30
N GLU A 22 -11.12 5.18 4.13
CA GLU A 22 -11.57 5.81 2.87
C GLU A 22 -13.01 5.46 2.49
N GLN A 23 -13.49 4.27 2.87
CA GLN A 23 -14.87 3.88 2.66
C GLN A 23 -15.68 3.93 3.96
N CYS A 24 -16.65 4.84 4.02
CA CYS A 24 -17.62 4.91 5.10
C CYS A 24 -18.66 3.79 5.00
N VAL A 25 -19.21 3.41 6.16
CA VAL A 25 -20.40 2.55 6.22
C VAL A 25 -21.61 3.34 5.71
N ALA A 26 -22.45 2.72 4.90
CA ALA A 26 -23.67 3.37 4.42
C ALA A 26 -24.62 3.68 5.60
N GLU A 27 -25.14 4.91 5.65
CA GLU A 27 -26.06 5.36 6.72
C GLU A 27 -27.53 4.99 6.45
N THR A 28 -27.80 4.31 5.34
CA THR A 28 -29.14 3.93 4.88
C THR A 28 -29.18 2.45 4.55
N GLY A 29 -30.34 1.80 4.76
CA GLY A 29 -30.53 0.38 4.49
C GLY A 29 -30.47 -0.47 5.76
N ASP A 30 -30.30 -1.78 5.59
CA ASP A 30 -30.08 -2.67 6.73
C ASP A 30 -28.67 -2.48 7.29
N VAL A 31 -28.56 -2.39 8.62
CA VAL A 31 -27.30 -2.09 9.31
C VAL A 31 -26.28 -3.22 9.18
N TYR A 32 -26.72 -4.48 9.14
CA TYR A 32 -25.81 -5.61 9.04
C TYR A 32 -25.27 -5.75 7.62
N ASP A 33 -26.11 -5.53 6.62
CA ASP A 33 -25.68 -5.49 5.21
C ASP A 33 -24.68 -4.35 4.99
N ALA A 34 -24.97 -3.13 5.47
CA ALA A 34 -24.07 -1.98 5.32
C ALA A 34 -22.69 -2.20 5.97
N LEU A 35 -22.66 -2.84 7.14
CA LEU A 35 -21.41 -3.21 7.80
C LEU A 35 -20.67 -4.31 7.03
N ALA A 36 -21.37 -5.36 6.61
CA ALA A 36 -20.79 -6.46 5.85
C ALA A 36 -20.16 -5.96 4.55
N ASP A 37 -20.89 -5.14 3.79
CA ASP A 37 -20.42 -4.53 2.54
C ASP A 37 -19.15 -3.73 2.75
N LYS A 38 -19.11 -2.85 3.76
CA LYS A 38 -17.92 -2.06 4.08
C LYS A 38 -16.71 -2.94 4.43
N TYR A 39 -16.88 -4.00 5.21
CA TYR A 39 -15.75 -4.83 5.66
C TYR A 39 -15.28 -5.81 4.57
N LEU A 40 -16.19 -6.30 3.73
CA LEU A 40 -15.85 -7.11 2.56
C LEU A 40 -15.25 -6.29 1.43
N ALA A 41 -15.47 -4.96 1.43
CA ALA A 41 -14.86 -4.05 0.48
C ALA A 41 -13.41 -3.63 0.81
N ILE A 42 -12.86 -4.12 1.92
CA ILE A 42 -11.46 -3.87 2.28
C ILE A 42 -10.56 -4.74 1.39
N GLY A 43 -9.72 -4.10 0.59
CA GLY A 43 -8.73 -4.75 -0.29
C GLY A 43 -7.57 -5.43 0.45
N CYS A 44 -7.86 -6.42 1.29
CA CYS A 44 -6.87 -7.22 2.02
C CYS A 44 -6.31 -8.34 1.13
N SER A 45 -5.00 -8.57 1.19
CA SER A 45 -4.33 -9.64 0.43
C SER A 45 -4.78 -11.06 0.82
N CYS A 46 -5.58 -11.21 1.88
CA CYS A 46 -6.21 -12.47 2.26
C CYS A 46 -7.44 -12.82 1.39
N VAL A 47 -7.96 -11.87 0.61
CA VAL A 47 -9.08 -12.06 -0.32
C VAL A 47 -8.52 -12.32 -1.72
N SER A 48 -9.15 -13.20 -2.48
CA SER A 48 -8.76 -13.47 -3.88
C SER A 48 -10.00 -13.73 -4.74
N PRO A 49 -10.15 -13.05 -5.89
CA PRO A 49 -9.28 -11.98 -6.41
C PRO A 49 -9.39 -10.69 -5.57
N ASN A 50 -8.32 -9.87 -5.55
CA ASN A 50 -8.23 -8.65 -4.75
C ASN A 50 -8.22 -7.37 -5.61
N ASP A 51 -9.19 -7.26 -6.54
CA ASP A 51 -9.24 -6.16 -7.49
C ASP A 51 -9.49 -4.80 -6.81
N GLN A 52 -10.15 -4.80 -5.65
CA GLN A 52 -10.38 -3.59 -4.85
C GLN A 52 -9.09 -2.91 -4.43
N ARG A 53 -8.06 -3.68 -4.05
CA ARG A 53 -6.76 -3.12 -3.70
C ARG A 53 -6.10 -2.41 -4.90
N LEU A 54 -6.22 -2.98 -6.10
CA LEU A 54 -5.67 -2.38 -7.32
C LEU A 54 -6.39 -1.08 -7.70
N GLN A 55 -7.72 -1.04 -7.52
CA GLN A 55 -8.53 0.15 -7.74
C GLN A 55 -8.16 1.26 -6.75
N MET A 56 -8.10 0.96 -5.46
CA MET A 56 -7.70 1.90 -4.41
C MET A 56 -6.30 2.46 -4.66
N LEU A 57 -5.32 1.61 -5.00
CA LEU A 57 -3.98 2.07 -5.34
C LEU A 57 -3.96 3.02 -6.54
N SER A 58 -4.80 2.78 -7.55
CA SER A 58 -4.89 3.67 -8.72
C SER A 58 -5.46 5.03 -8.33
N GLN A 59 -6.54 5.02 -7.55
CA GLN A 59 -7.16 6.23 -7.03
C GLN A 59 -6.18 7.05 -6.19
N MET A 60 -5.48 6.41 -5.25
CA MET A 60 -4.48 7.08 -4.41
C MET A 60 -3.31 7.64 -5.22
N VAL A 61 -2.82 6.92 -6.24
CA VAL A 61 -1.73 7.40 -7.10
C VAL A 61 -2.15 8.66 -7.86
N GLU A 62 -3.37 8.68 -8.40
CA GLU A 62 -3.91 9.82 -9.15
C GLU A 62 -4.21 11.03 -8.24
N GLU A 63 -4.93 10.81 -7.14
CA GLU A 63 -5.38 11.85 -6.21
C GLU A 63 -4.22 12.49 -5.44
N TYR A 64 -3.28 11.67 -4.96
CA TYR A 64 -2.14 12.15 -4.17
C TYR A 64 -0.92 12.49 -5.02
N GLN A 65 -1.00 12.36 -6.36
CA GLN A 65 0.08 12.69 -7.29
C GLN A 65 1.40 12.01 -6.89
N VAL A 66 1.34 10.69 -6.66
CA VAL A 66 2.46 9.93 -6.08
C VAL A 66 3.61 9.76 -7.07
N ASP A 67 4.83 10.13 -6.67
CA ASP A 67 6.05 9.95 -7.50
C ASP A 67 6.65 8.54 -7.44
N GLY A 68 6.38 7.79 -6.36
CA GLY A 68 6.94 6.45 -6.15
C GLY A 68 6.21 5.66 -5.07
N VAL A 69 6.15 4.33 -5.24
CA VAL A 69 5.53 3.42 -4.27
C VAL A 69 6.57 2.61 -3.54
N VAL A 70 6.52 2.66 -2.19
CA VAL A 70 7.32 1.82 -1.29
C VAL A 70 6.39 0.79 -0.65
N ASP A 71 6.46 -0.45 -1.13
CA ASP A 71 5.70 -1.57 -0.56
C ASP A 71 6.46 -2.17 0.61
N VAL A 72 5.94 -1.95 1.82
CA VAL A 72 6.54 -2.42 3.07
C VAL A 72 5.82 -3.69 3.52
N ILE A 73 6.56 -4.79 3.48
CA ILE A 73 6.07 -6.13 3.82
C ILE A 73 6.69 -6.52 5.16
N LEU A 74 5.84 -6.85 6.13
CA LEU A 74 6.34 -7.43 7.39
C LEU A 74 6.83 -8.86 7.13
N GLN A 75 7.96 -9.21 7.71
CA GLN A 75 8.50 -10.56 7.63
C GLN A 75 7.44 -11.59 8.05
N ALA A 76 7.30 -12.67 7.27
CA ALA A 76 6.26 -13.70 7.38
C ALA A 76 4.81 -13.28 7.00
N CYS A 77 4.62 -12.07 6.45
CA CYS A 77 3.34 -11.66 5.86
C CYS A 77 3.17 -12.20 4.43
N HIS A 78 2.99 -13.52 4.30
CA HIS A 78 3.04 -14.24 3.03
C HIS A 78 2.02 -13.76 1.99
N THR A 79 0.79 -13.43 2.40
CA THR A 79 -0.25 -13.00 1.47
C THR A 79 0.12 -11.68 0.79
N TYR A 80 0.63 -10.70 1.54
CA TYR A 80 1.13 -9.45 0.98
C TYR A 80 2.40 -9.67 0.14
N ALA A 81 3.31 -10.54 0.59
CA ALA A 81 4.53 -10.85 -0.15
C ALA A 81 4.24 -11.47 -1.54
N VAL A 82 3.30 -12.41 -1.59
CA VAL A 82 2.86 -13.04 -2.85
C VAL A 82 2.16 -12.02 -3.76
N GLU A 83 1.30 -11.17 -3.20
CA GLU A 83 0.54 -10.17 -3.96
C GLU A 83 1.43 -9.02 -4.47
N SER A 84 2.56 -8.72 -3.82
CA SER A 84 3.48 -7.63 -4.16
C SER A 84 3.90 -7.62 -5.64
N LEU A 85 4.05 -8.79 -6.27
CA LEU A 85 4.36 -8.86 -7.70
C LEU A 85 3.22 -8.32 -8.58
N ALA A 86 1.96 -8.61 -8.22
CA ALA A 86 0.79 -8.10 -8.93
C ALA A 86 0.68 -6.58 -8.73
N ILE A 87 0.89 -6.09 -7.49
CA ILE A 87 0.92 -4.65 -7.18
C ILE A 87 2.00 -3.94 -8.00
N LYS A 88 3.23 -4.45 -7.99
CA LYS A 88 4.33 -3.90 -8.78
C LYS A 88 3.98 -3.78 -10.26
N ARG A 89 3.40 -4.83 -10.84
CA ARG A 89 3.00 -4.84 -12.25
C ARG A 89 1.94 -3.80 -12.51
N HIS A 90 0.91 -3.74 -11.67
CA HIS A 90 -0.18 -2.77 -11.78
C HIS A 90 0.34 -1.33 -11.77
N VAL A 91 1.11 -0.95 -10.74
CA VAL A 91 1.67 0.40 -10.58
C VAL A 91 2.59 0.77 -11.75
N ARG A 92 3.47 -0.15 -12.18
CA ARG A 92 4.42 0.13 -13.27
C ARG A 92 3.75 0.17 -14.64
N GLN A 93 2.76 -0.68 -14.90
CA GLN A 93 2.14 -0.81 -16.23
C GLN A 93 1.01 0.18 -16.45
N GLN A 94 0.20 0.47 -15.43
CA GLN A 94 -0.96 1.36 -15.55
C GLN A 94 -0.58 2.83 -15.31
N HIS A 95 0.33 3.08 -14.38
CA HIS A 95 0.63 4.44 -13.91
C HIS A 95 2.06 4.90 -14.22
N ASN A 96 2.93 4.01 -14.72
CA ASN A 96 4.35 4.28 -14.95
C ASN A 96 5.11 4.78 -13.71
N ILE A 97 4.63 4.48 -12.50
CA ILE A 97 5.23 4.93 -11.24
C ILE A 97 6.33 3.96 -10.77
N PRO A 98 7.53 4.44 -10.40
CA PRO A 98 8.57 3.64 -9.75
C PRO A 98 8.08 2.88 -8.51
N TYR A 99 8.61 1.68 -8.31
CA TYR A 99 8.18 0.78 -7.24
C TYR A 99 9.37 0.07 -6.59
N ILE A 100 9.41 0.05 -5.26
CA ILE A 100 10.34 -0.75 -4.46
C ILE A 100 9.57 -1.56 -3.43
N ALA A 101 9.92 -2.85 -3.29
CA ALA A 101 9.44 -3.69 -2.20
C ALA A 101 10.53 -3.83 -1.13
N ILE A 102 10.16 -3.68 0.13
CA ILE A 102 11.02 -3.81 1.29
C ILE A 102 10.37 -4.80 2.25
N GLU A 103 11.12 -5.83 2.64
CA GLU A 103 10.74 -6.73 3.73
C GLU A 103 11.52 -6.33 4.98
N THR A 104 10.83 -6.24 6.12
CA THR A 104 11.39 -5.77 7.40
C THR A 104 10.64 -6.41 8.56
N ASP A 105 11.22 -6.35 9.76
CA ASP A 105 10.52 -6.65 11.01
C ASP A 105 10.52 -5.43 11.95
N TYR A 106 10.22 -5.64 13.24
CA TYR A 106 10.21 -4.58 14.25
C TYR A 106 11.57 -4.34 14.90
N SER A 107 12.60 -5.11 14.54
CA SER A 107 13.96 -4.92 15.03
C SER A 107 14.59 -3.68 14.39
N THR A 108 15.75 -3.29 14.91
CA THR A 108 16.56 -2.20 14.33
C THR A 108 17.74 -2.71 13.51
N SER A 109 17.82 -4.02 13.30
CA SER A 109 19.00 -4.67 12.73
C SER A 109 19.22 -4.34 11.24
N ASP A 110 18.16 -4.00 10.51
CA ASP A 110 18.18 -3.71 9.07
C ASP A 110 18.10 -2.21 8.74
N VAL A 111 17.93 -1.32 9.73
CA VAL A 111 17.73 0.13 9.53
C VAL A 111 18.77 0.76 8.62
N GLY A 112 20.05 0.39 8.78
CA GLY A 112 21.13 0.90 7.93
C GLY A 112 20.99 0.45 6.46
N GLN A 113 20.60 -0.81 6.23
CA GLN A 113 20.36 -1.33 4.88
C GLN A 113 19.13 -0.67 4.25
N LEU A 114 18.05 -0.53 5.02
CA LEU A 114 16.82 0.11 4.56
C LEU A 114 17.04 1.57 4.18
N SER A 115 17.80 2.32 5.00
CA SER A 115 18.11 3.72 4.72
C SER A 115 18.83 3.88 3.38
N THR A 116 19.87 3.09 3.11
CA THR A 116 20.60 3.15 1.82
C THR A 116 19.71 2.78 0.63
N ARG A 117 18.86 1.76 0.77
CA ARG A 117 17.94 1.34 -0.30
C ARG A 117 16.88 2.40 -0.60
N VAL A 118 16.33 3.03 0.43
CA VAL A 118 15.34 4.11 0.30
C VAL A 118 15.98 5.36 -0.30
N ALA A 119 17.18 5.73 0.14
CA ALA A 119 17.94 6.85 -0.42
C ALA A 119 18.15 6.66 -1.94
N ALA A 120 18.68 5.51 -2.35
CA ALA A 120 18.90 5.21 -3.77
C ALA A 120 17.59 5.15 -4.58
N PHE A 121 16.48 4.75 -3.97
CA PHE A 121 15.17 4.78 -4.62
C PHE A 121 14.69 6.21 -4.85
N ILE A 122 14.82 7.08 -3.83
CA ILE A 122 14.44 8.50 -3.93
C ILE A 122 15.30 9.24 -4.95
N GLU A 123 16.61 8.96 -5.02
CA GLU A 123 17.51 9.56 -6.01
C GLU A 123 17.17 9.18 -7.47
N MET A 124 16.41 8.11 -7.69
CA MET A 124 15.99 7.64 -9.01
C MET A 124 14.66 8.26 -9.48
N LEU A 125 13.85 8.81 -8.57
CA LEU A 125 12.56 9.44 -8.88
C LEU A 125 12.78 10.76 -9.64
#